data_AF-A0A7V9KQY6-F1
#
_entry.id   AF-A0A7V9KQY6-F1
#
_cell.length_a   1.000
_cell.length_b   1.000
_cell.length_c   1.000
_cell.angle_alpha   90.00
_cell.angle_beta   90.00
_cell.angle_gamma   90.00
#
_symmetry.space_group_name_H-M   'P 1'
#
loop_
_entity.id
_entity.type
_entity.pdbx_description
1 polymer ?
#
loop_
_entity_poly.entity_id
_entity_poly.type
_entity_poly.pdbx_seq_one_letter_code
_entity_poly.pdbx_strand_id
1 'polypeptide(L)'
;VSEALKLLTGHPEQQHRSLMQFDVWRNEWRKINPGPPAAECPTCALGRYETLEATAGDFSAVMCGRNAIQISPGQPTRVDFKSLAERLSGAGEVKFNDYLLRFRTGDYEMTVFQDARSIIRGTDEMNTARSLYAKYIGN
;
A
#
# COMPACT_ATOMS: atom_id res chain seq x y z
N VAL A 1 -14.68 -5.69 17.07
CA VAL A 1 -15.76 -6.49 16.44
C VAL A 1 -17.14 -5.98 16.83
N SER A 2 -17.46 -5.89 18.13
CA SER A 2 -18.82 -5.52 18.58
C SER A 2 -19.34 -4.16 18.06
N GLU A 3 -18.51 -3.12 17.98
CA GLU A 3 -18.93 -1.82 17.44
C GLU A 3 -19.30 -1.87 15.95
N ALA A 4 -18.61 -2.72 15.17
CA ALA A 4 -18.92 -2.93 13.76
C ALA A 4 -20.25 -3.68 13.60
N LEU A 5 -20.52 -4.68 14.46
CA LEU A 5 -21.79 -5.39 14.45
C LEU A 5 -22.96 -4.46 14.79
N LYS A 6 -22.81 -3.56 15.77
CA LYS A 6 -23.82 -2.54 16.08
C LYS A 6 -24.12 -1.67 14.86
N LEU A 7 -23.10 -1.24 14.12
CA LEU A 7 -23.29 -0.48 12.87
C LEU A 7 -24.06 -1.29 11.81
N LEU A 8 -23.59 -2.50 11.53
CA LEU A 8 -24.11 -3.34 10.44
C LEU A 8 -25.51 -3.88 10.73
N THR A 9 -25.89 -4.01 12.00
CA THR A 9 -27.23 -4.43 12.43
C THR A 9 -28.20 -3.27 12.59
N GLY A 10 -27.81 -2.04 12.23
CA GLY A 10 -28.68 -0.87 12.27
C GLY A 10 -28.84 -0.23 13.65
N HIS A 11 -27.88 -0.43 14.56
CA HIS A 11 -27.87 0.11 15.92
C HIS A 11 -26.70 1.08 16.18
N PRO A 12 -26.49 2.13 15.35
CA PRO A 12 -25.38 3.08 15.52
C PRO A 12 -25.46 3.87 16.84
N GLU A 13 -26.66 4.04 17.41
CA GLU A 13 -26.89 4.68 18.71
C GLU A 13 -26.28 3.92 19.90
N GLN A 14 -26.06 2.62 19.74
CA GLN A 14 -25.43 1.77 20.76
C GLN A 14 -23.90 1.80 20.68
N GLN A 15 -23.32 2.46 19.69
CA GLN A 15 -21.88 2.61 19.58
C GLN A 15 -21.35 3.58 20.63
N HIS A 16 -20.20 3.30 21.21
CA HIS A 16 -19.62 4.18 22.22
C HIS A 16 -19.05 5.48 21.64
N ARG A 17 -18.75 5.52 20.33
CA ARG A 17 -18.25 6.69 19.57
C ARG A 17 -17.16 7.50 20.29
N SER A 18 -16.32 6.79 21.05
CA SER A 18 -15.33 7.35 21.97
C SER A 18 -13.97 6.75 21.69
N LEU A 19 -12.91 7.52 21.91
CA LEU A 19 -11.56 6.99 22.00
C LEU A 19 -11.43 6.19 23.30
N MET A 20 -11.00 4.94 23.18
CA MET A 20 -10.77 4.05 24.32
C MET A 20 -9.28 4.02 24.64
N GLN A 21 -8.92 4.37 25.88
CA GLN A 21 -7.57 4.24 26.40
C GLN A 21 -7.54 3.11 27.43
N PHE A 22 -6.53 2.25 27.35
CA PHE A 22 -6.29 1.16 28.31
C PHE A 22 -4.86 1.29 28.86
N ASP A 23 -4.74 1.42 30.17
CA ASP A 23 -3.48 1.33 30.90
C ASP A 23 -3.46 -0.04 31.58
N VAL A 24 -2.78 -1.00 30.96
CA VAL A 24 -2.72 -2.38 31.43
C VAL A 24 -1.90 -2.50 32.70
N TRP A 25 -0.89 -1.65 32.88
CA TRP A 25 -0.01 -1.70 34.06
C TRP A 25 -0.75 -1.28 35.32
N ARG A 26 -1.56 -0.22 35.23
CA ARG A 26 -2.41 0.25 36.33
C ARG A 26 -3.78 -0.42 36.39
N ASN A 27 -4.09 -1.26 35.40
CA ASN A 27 -5.40 -1.87 35.20
C ASN A 27 -6.54 -0.83 35.13
N GLU A 28 -6.29 0.29 34.42
CA GLU A 28 -7.27 1.35 34.21
C GLU A 28 -7.75 1.37 32.76
N TRP A 29 -8.98 1.84 32.56
CA TRP A 29 -9.48 2.19 31.23
C TRP A 29 -10.29 3.47 31.27
N ARG A 30 -10.25 4.24 30.17
CA ARG A 30 -10.96 5.52 30.04
C ARG A 30 -11.68 5.60 28.70
N LYS A 31 -12.87 6.19 28.74
CA LYS A 31 -13.62 6.64 27.58
C LYS A 31 -13.40 8.13 27.40
N ILE A 32 -12.90 8.53 26.25
CA ILE A 32 -12.61 9.92 25.91
C ILE A 32 -13.52 10.31 24.74
N ASN A 33 -14.34 11.34 24.94
CA ASN A 33 -15.11 11.95 23.86
C ASN A 33 -14.17 12.83 23.03
N PRO A 34 -13.93 12.53 21.74
CA PRO A 34 -13.03 13.33 20.89
C PRO A 34 -13.61 14.72 20.57
N GLY A 35 -14.89 14.96 20.83
CA GLY A 35 -15.57 16.19 20.45
C GLY A 35 -15.84 16.28 18.94
N PRO A 36 -16.40 17.41 18.47
CA PRO A 36 -16.54 17.66 17.05
C PRO A 36 -15.17 17.90 16.39
N PRO A 37 -15.03 17.63 15.08
CA PRO A 37 -13.87 18.08 14.32
C PRO A 37 -13.63 19.59 14.46
N ALA A 38 -12.37 20.00 14.37
CA ALA A 38 -12.05 21.42 14.21
C ALA A 38 -12.68 21.96 12.92
N ALA A 39 -13.31 23.14 12.98
CA ALA A 39 -14.09 23.71 11.86
C ALA A 39 -13.28 23.85 10.56
N GLU A 40 -11.99 24.17 10.69
CA GLU A 40 -11.07 24.39 9.56
C GLU A 40 -10.28 23.13 9.17
N CYS A 41 -10.61 21.95 9.73
CA CYS A 41 -9.90 20.72 9.40
C CYS A 41 -10.15 20.33 7.93
N PRO A 42 -9.11 20.28 7.07
CA PRO A 42 -9.28 19.97 5.65
C PRO A 42 -9.99 18.64 5.42
N THR A 43 -9.67 17.61 6.23
CA THR A 43 -10.22 16.26 6.06
C THR A 43 -11.52 16.08 6.83
N CYS A 44 -11.50 16.26 8.16
CA CYS A 44 -12.65 15.90 9.00
C CYS A 44 -13.84 16.85 8.91
N ALA A 45 -13.61 18.13 8.54
CA ALA A 45 -14.66 19.13 8.44
C ALA A 45 -14.96 19.52 6.99
N LEU A 46 -13.92 19.76 6.17
CA LEU A 46 -14.09 20.21 4.79
C LEU A 46 -14.19 19.06 3.77
N GLY A 47 -13.97 17.81 4.20
CA GLY A 47 -14.08 16.63 3.34
C GLY A 47 -13.06 16.59 2.19
N ARG A 48 -11.94 17.30 2.31
CA ARG A 48 -10.85 17.30 1.33
C ARG A 48 -9.90 16.14 1.62
N TYR A 49 -9.82 15.21 0.69
CA TYR A 49 -9.00 14.02 0.80
C TYR A 49 -7.91 14.04 -0.26
N GLU A 50 -6.96 14.97 -0.13
CA GLU A 50 -5.91 15.22 -1.14
C GLU A 50 -5.18 13.94 -1.56
N THR A 51 -4.95 12.99 -0.65
CA THR A 51 -4.29 11.72 -0.96
C THR A 51 -5.20 10.71 -1.67
N LEU A 52 -6.52 10.78 -1.49
CA LEU A 52 -7.49 9.96 -2.23
C LEU A 52 -7.83 10.57 -3.60
N GLU A 53 -7.79 11.90 -3.69
CA GLU A 53 -8.07 12.69 -4.89
C GLU A 53 -6.82 12.90 -5.75
N ALA A 54 -5.62 12.57 -5.24
CA ALA A 54 -4.38 12.67 -5.98
C ALA A 54 -4.47 11.86 -7.28
N THR A 55 -4.49 12.58 -8.40
CA THR A 55 -4.46 12.00 -9.73
C THR A 55 -3.10 11.31 -9.93
N ALA A 56 -3.09 9.98 -9.87
CA ALA A 56 -2.10 9.09 -10.48
C ALA A 56 -0.62 9.51 -10.33
N GLY A 57 -0.14 9.67 -9.09
CA GLY A 57 1.30 9.58 -8.81
C GLY A 57 1.71 8.12 -8.59
N ASP A 58 2.93 7.75 -8.98
CA ASP A 58 3.48 6.42 -8.64
C ASP A 58 3.49 6.24 -7.12
N PHE A 59 2.68 5.32 -6.63
CA PHE A 59 2.57 5.02 -5.21
C PHE A 59 3.66 4.02 -4.83
N SER A 60 4.64 4.48 -4.04
CA SER A 60 5.70 3.63 -3.51
C SER A 60 5.56 3.51 -1.99
N ALA A 61 5.37 2.29 -1.48
CA ALA A 61 5.28 2.01 -0.06
C ALA A 61 6.37 1.01 0.37
N VAL A 62 7.08 1.34 1.45
CA VAL A 62 8.02 0.42 2.10
C VAL A 62 7.21 -0.66 2.80
N MET A 63 7.55 -1.93 2.56
CA MET A 63 6.96 -3.04 3.32
C MET A 63 7.80 -3.27 4.58
N CYS A 64 7.33 -2.74 5.72
CA CYS A 64 8.01 -2.84 7.00
C CYS A 64 8.48 -4.27 7.29
N GLY A 65 9.77 -4.41 7.63
CA GLY A 65 10.38 -5.69 8.04
C GLY A 65 10.64 -6.70 6.92
N ARG A 66 10.57 -6.31 5.64
CA ARG A 66 10.71 -7.24 4.50
C ARG A 66 11.87 -6.95 3.53
N ASN A 67 12.70 -5.95 3.82
CA ASN A 67 13.74 -5.43 2.89
C ASN A 67 13.21 -5.33 1.45
N ALA A 68 12.02 -4.71 1.33
CA ALA A 68 11.28 -4.67 0.09
C ALA A 68 10.41 -3.42 -0.02
N ILE A 69 10.28 -2.93 -1.24
CA ILE A 69 9.44 -1.78 -1.60
C ILE A 69 8.41 -2.24 -2.63
N GLN A 70 7.16 -1.86 -2.41
CA GLN A 70 6.11 -2.00 -3.42
C GLN A 70 6.00 -0.68 -4.20
N ILE A 71 6.01 -0.76 -5.52
CA ILE A 71 5.75 0.35 -6.44
C ILE A 71 4.49 0.00 -7.22
N SER A 72 3.51 0.90 -7.22
CA SER A 72 2.31 0.84 -8.04
C SER A 72 2.30 2.06 -8.96
N PRO A 73 2.26 1.88 -10.29
CA PRO A 73 2.21 3.02 -11.19
C PRO A 73 0.89 3.78 -11.03
N GLY A 74 0.92 5.10 -11.23
CA GLY A 74 -0.25 5.95 -11.08
C GLY A 74 -1.42 5.59 -12.02
N GLN A 75 -1.11 5.05 -13.20
CA GLN A 75 -2.09 4.46 -14.12
C GLN A 75 -1.82 2.96 -14.31
N PRO A 76 -2.79 2.07 -14.02
CA PRO A 76 -2.63 0.65 -14.27
C PRO A 76 -2.36 0.41 -15.75
N THR A 77 -1.18 -0.14 -16.05
CA THR A 77 -0.82 -0.58 -17.40
C THR A 77 -0.85 -2.10 -17.40
N ARG A 78 -1.51 -2.70 -18.40
CA ARG A 78 -1.53 -4.15 -18.51
C ARG A 78 -0.19 -4.65 -19.04
N VAL A 79 0.51 -5.45 -18.23
CA VAL A 79 1.80 -6.04 -18.60
C VAL A 79 1.58 -7.34 -19.37
N ASP A 80 2.19 -7.46 -20.54
CA ASP A 80 2.36 -8.76 -21.21
C ASP A 80 3.62 -9.45 -20.65
N PHE A 81 3.41 -10.47 -19.82
CA PHE A 81 4.51 -11.20 -19.19
C PHE A 81 5.40 -11.94 -20.19
N LYS A 82 4.88 -12.35 -21.35
CA LYS A 82 5.69 -13.04 -22.35
C LYS A 82 6.69 -12.07 -22.97
N SER A 83 6.19 -10.91 -23.43
CA SER A 83 7.04 -9.86 -23.98
C SER A 83 8.05 -9.33 -22.94
N LEU A 84 7.60 -9.13 -21.70
CA LEU A 84 8.48 -8.69 -20.61
C LEU A 84 9.55 -9.74 -20.29
N ALA A 85 9.21 -11.03 -20.30
CA ALA A 85 10.17 -12.10 -20.05
C ALA A 85 11.24 -12.19 -21.14
N GLU A 86 10.86 -12.04 -22.40
CA GLU A 86 11.80 -12.00 -23.53
C GLU A 86 12.81 -10.86 -23.35
N ARG A 87 12.34 -9.64 -23.00
CA ARG A 87 13.21 -8.48 -22.75
C ARG A 87 14.15 -8.69 -21.56
N LEU A 88 13.68 -9.34 -20.50
CA LEU A 88 14.44 -9.53 -19.26
C LEU A 88 15.37 -10.74 -19.27
N SER A 89 15.19 -11.68 -20.22
CA SER A 89 15.95 -12.92 -20.31
C SER A 89 17.48 -12.72 -20.37
N GLY A 90 17.95 -11.62 -20.98
CA GLY A 90 19.37 -11.28 -21.05
C GLY A 90 19.95 -10.64 -19.78
N ALA A 91 19.10 -10.22 -18.84
CA ALA A 91 19.50 -9.47 -17.65
C ALA A 91 19.43 -10.30 -16.35
N GLY A 92 18.85 -11.51 -16.39
CA GLY A 92 18.69 -12.35 -15.21
C GLY A 92 17.72 -13.51 -15.39
N GLU A 93 17.41 -14.17 -14.28
CA GLU A 93 16.48 -15.30 -14.25
C GLU A 93 15.04 -14.79 -14.26
N VAL A 94 14.22 -15.27 -15.20
CA VAL A 94 12.81 -14.90 -15.32
C VAL A 94 11.93 -16.13 -15.22
N LYS A 95 10.88 -16.05 -14.40
CA LYS A 95 9.80 -17.06 -14.30
C LYS A 95 8.46 -16.33 -14.25
N PHE A 96 7.46 -16.79 -14.99
CA PHE A 96 6.13 -16.18 -14.93
C PHE A 96 5.03 -17.24 -15.04
N ASN A 97 3.83 -16.85 -14.63
CA ASN A 97 2.58 -17.57 -14.83
C ASN A 97 1.49 -16.57 -15.21
N ASP A 98 0.23 -17.01 -15.25
CA ASP A 98 -0.88 -16.15 -15.64
C ASP A 98 -1.11 -14.95 -14.70
N TYR A 99 -0.56 -14.94 -13.48
CA TYR A 99 -0.85 -13.94 -12.45
C TYR A 99 0.31 -13.00 -12.15
N LEU A 100 1.55 -13.47 -12.27
CA LEU A 100 2.75 -12.69 -11.95
C LEU A 100 3.99 -13.14 -12.73
N LEU A 101 4.94 -12.22 -12.84
CA LEU A 101 6.31 -12.47 -13.31
C LEU A 101 7.29 -12.22 -12.17
N ARG A 102 8.22 -13.14 -11.96
CA ARG A 102 9.39 -12.98 -11.09
C ARG A 102 10.64 -12.84 -11.92
N PHE A 103 11.41 -11.82 -11.62
CA PHE A 103 12.70 -11.53 -12.23
C PHE A 103 13.75 -11.37 -11.16
N ARG A 104 14.89 -12.06 -11.29
CA ARG A 104 16.01 -11.98 -10.34
C ARG A 104 17.26 -11.52 -11.07
N THR A 105 17.90 -10.47 -10.54
CA THR A 105 19.13 -9.89 -11.10
C THR A 105 20.05 -9.39 -9.97
N GLY A 106 21.25 -9.96 -9.88
CA GLY A 106 22.15 -9.72 -8.76
C GLY A 106 21.48 -10.02 -7.41
N ASP A 107 21.52 -9.05 -6.50
CA ASP A 107 20.93 -9.13 -5.15
C ASP A 107 19.45 -8.75 -5.10
N TYR A 108 18.83 -8.44 -6.25
CA TYR A 108 17.45 -7.95 -6.33
C TYR A 108 16.50 -8.99 -6.92
N GLU A 109 15.29 -9.04 -6.37
CA GLU A 109 14.18 -9.81 -6.93
C GLU A 109 12.97 -8.89 -7.12
N MET A 110 12.38 -8.94 -8.31
CA MET A 110 11.20 -8.16 -8.69
C MET A 110 10.04 -9.11 -8.97
N THR A 111 8.93 -8.94 -8.24
CA THR A 111 7.64 -9.59 -8.55
C THR A 111 6.72 -8.57 -9.19
N VAL A 112 6.35 -8.78 -10.45
CA VAL A 112 5.51 -7.90 -11.27
C VAL A 112 4.13 -8.52 -11.42
N PHE A 113 3.09 -7.76 -11.13
CA PHE A 113 1.69 -8.14 -11.32
C PHE A 113 1.16 -7.60 -12.66
N GLN A 114 0.01 -8.11 -13.09
CA GLN A 114 -0.60 -7.74 -14.39
C GLN A 114 -0.92 -6.24 -14.52
N ASP A 115 -1.16 -5.56 -13.40
CA ASP A 115 -1.43 -4.12 -13.29
C ASP A 115 -0.14 -3.27 -13.21
N ALA A 116 1.01 -3.87 -13.53
CA ALA A 116 2.36 -3.29 -13.43
C ALA A 116 2.83 -2.99 -12.00
N ARG A 117 1.98 -3.21 -10.98
CA ARG A 117 2.43 -3.17 -9.59
C ARG A 117 3.59 -4.15 -9.41
N SER A 118 4.62 -3.69 -8.74
CA SER A 118 5.86 -4.44 -8.57
C SER A 118 6.33 -4.42 -7.13
N ILE A 119 6.76 -5.57 -6.64
CA ILE A 119 7.44 -5.71 -5.35
C ILE A 119 8.92 -5.94 -5.63
N ILE A 120 9.77 -5.05 -5.13
CA ILE A 120 11.22 -5.10 -5.29
C ILE A 120 11.82 -5.49 -3.96
N ARG A 121 12.42 -6.67 -3.88
CA ARG A 121 13.15 -7.19 -2.73
C ARG A 121 14.64 -6.94 -2.91
N GLY A 122 15.35 -6.76 -1.80
CA GLY A 122 16.79 -6.50 -1.77
C GLY A 122 17.15 -5.04 -1.48
N THR A 123 16.15 -4.17 -1.26
CA THR A 123 16.35 -2.77 -0.86
C THR A 123 15.16 -2.26 -0.05
N ASP A 124 15.44 -1.39 0.93
CA ASP A 124 14.48 -0.54 1.65
C ASP A 124 14.61 0.94 1.25
N GLU A 125 15.58 1.27 0.39
CA GLU A 125 15.74 2.61 -0.18
C GLU A 125 14.81 2.84 -1.38
N MET A 126 13.96 3.86 -1.27
CA MET A 126 12.95 4.20 -2.28
C MET A 126 13.56 4.57 -3.64
N ASN A 127 14.69 5.26 -3.64
CA ASN A 127 15.37 5.69 -4.87
C ASN A 127 15.89 4.47 -5.65
N THR A 128 16.56 3.54 -4.98
CA THR A 128 17.07 2.29 -5.57
C THR A 128 15.94 1.47 -6.17
N ALA A 129 14.83 1.30 -5.45
CA ALA A 129 13.64 0.60 -5.96
C ALA A 129 13.06 1.29 -7.20
N ARG A 130 12.94 2.62 -7.21
CA ARG A 130 12.44 3.37 -8.38
C ARG A 130 13.35 3.23 -9.59
N SER A 131 14.67 3.28 -9.40
CA SER A 131 15.64 3.06 -10.47
C SER A 131 15.56 1.65 -11.07
N LEU A 132 15.43 0.62 -10.22
CA LEU A 132 15.24 -0.76 -10.68
C LEU A 132 13.92 -0.93 -11.45
N TYR A 133 12.83 -0.36 -10.92
CA TYR A 133 11.54 -0.37 -11.60
C TYR A 133 11.61 0.30 -12.98
N ALA A 134 12.14 1.52 -13.07
CA ALA A 134 12.27 2.23 -14.33
C ALA A 134 13.17 1.48 -15.33
N LYS A 135 14.27 0.89 -14.86
CA LYS A 135 15.22 0.16 -15.71
C LYS A 135 14.65 -1.12 -16.32
N TYR A 136 13.89 -1.89 -15.53
CA TYR A 136 13.49 -3.25 -15.92
C TYR A 136 12.01 -3.38 -16.29
N ILE A 137 11.14 -2.55 -15.71
CA ILE A 137 9.69 -2.61 -15.90
C ILE A 137 9.19 -1.40 -16.69
N GLY A 138 9.80 -0.23 -16.46
CA GLY A 138 9.54 0.99 -17.24
C GLY A 138 9.69 0.75 -18.74
N ASN A 139 8.83 1.45 -19.48
CA ASN A 139 8.96 1.64 -20.93
C ASN A 139 9.91 2.80 -21.22
#